data_AF-A0A1H7FRW5-F1
#
_entry.id   AF-A0A1H7FRW5-F1
#
_cell.length_a   1.000
_cell.length_b   1.000
_cell.length_c   1.000
_cell.angle_alpha   90.00
_cell.angle_beta   90.00
_cell.angle_gamma   90.00
#
_symmetry.space_group_name_H-M   'P 1'
#
loop_
_entity.id
_entity.type
_entity.pdbx_description
1 polymer ?
#
loop_
_entity_poly.entity_id
_entity_poly.type
_entity_poly.pdbx_seq_one_letter_code
_entity_poly.pdbx_strand_id
1 'polypeptide(L)'
;MPKFHSLLHSCCIVLAALTSTALHAAALEDAQALWASGKRDQAIQAAENALKTTPDDPRLRFTLGTMLMEQRQLERARVIFTSLIEDYPDLADPYNNLAVIHAARGEYEAARQSLTRALELQPDHAQAQENLGDVLMRLAQQAYERALKQPLGDDSALRLKLQRVSDLNNGKRPAS
;
A
#
# COMPACT_ATOMS: atom_id res chain seq x y z
N MET A 1 40.51 33.08 -24.14
CA MET A 1 39.26 32.30 -24.37
C MET A 1 39.48 30.88 -23.84
N PRO A 2 38.53 30.14 -23.22
CA PRO A 2 37.29 30.49 -22.49
C PRO A 2 37.24 29.84 -21.07
N LYS A 3 36.72 30.52 -20.03
CA LYS A 3 36.32 29.89 -18.74
C LYS A 3 34.99 30.42 -18.17
N PHE A 4 34.18 31.11 -18.99
CA PHE A 4 32.91 31.70 -18.54
C PHE A 4 31.67 30.82 -18.80
N HIS A 5 31.78 29.70 -19.52
CA HIS A 5 30.61 28.86 -19.86
C HIS A 5 30.23 27.80 -18.81
N SER A 6 31.14 27.45 -17.88
CA SER A 6 30.89 26.40 -16.89
C SER A 6 30.02 26.86 -15.71
N LEU A 7 30.12 28.12 -15.29
CA LEU A 7 29.34 28.67 -14.18
C LEU A 7 27.87 28.93 -14.56
N LEU A 8 27.59 29.35 -15.80
CA LEU A 8 26.21 29.52 -16.26
C LEU A 8 25.46 28.19 -16.38
N HIS A 9 26.10 27.14 -16.89
CA HIS A 9 25.47 25.82 -16.99
C HIS A 9 25.16 25.22 -15.61
N SER A 10 26.09 25.35 -14.66
CA SER A 10 25.88 24.85 -13.30
C SER A 10 24.78 25.62 -12.55
N CYS A 11 24.63 26.93 -12.80
CA CYS A 11 23.57 27.75 -12.21
C CYS A 11 22.20 27.41 -12.79
N CYS A 12 22.08 27.18 -14.11
CA CYS A 12 20.82 26.80 -14.76
C CYS A 12 20.33 25.41 -14.32
N ILE A 13 21.23 24.44 -14.12
CA ILE A 13 20.86 23.09 -13.66
C ILE A 13 20.36 23.13 -12.21
N VAL A 14 21.03 23.90 -11.34
CA VAL A 14 20.62 24.08 -9.94
C VAL A 14 19.29 24.83 -9.84
N LEU A 15 19.08 25.89 -10.63
CA LEU A 15 17.78 26.58 -10.69
C LEU A 15 16.67 25.66 -11.20
N ALA A 16 16.91 24.90 -12.27
CA ALA A 16 15.92 23.99 -12.84
C ALA A 16 15.52 22.87 -11.87
N ALA A 17 16.48 22.31 -11.13
CA ALA A 17 16.22 21.32 -10.08
C ALA A 17 15.43 21.90 -8.88
N LEU A 18 15.76 23.13 -8.46
CA LEU A 18 15.02 23.82 -7.40
C LEU A 18 13.58 24.17 -7.83
N THR A 19 13.37 24.61 -9.07
CA THR A 19 12.02 24.88 -9.60
C THR A 19 11.21 23.60 -9.79
N SER A 20 11.87 22.50 -10.18
CA SER A 20 11.24 21.18 -10.32
C SER A 20 10.71 20.73 -8.96
N THR A 21 11.57 20.63 -7.93
CA THR A 21 11.16 20.14 -6.60
C THR A 21 10.03 20.96 -5.95
N ALA A 22 10.03 22.29 -6.12
CA ALA A 22 8.96 23.16 -5.62
C ALA A 22 7.62 22.93 -6.34
N LEU A 23 7.63 22.69 -7.65
CA LEU A 23 6.42 22.41 -8.44
C LEU A 23 5.78 21.06 -8.06
N HIS A 24 6.61 20.04 -7.79
CA HIS A 24 6.15 18.73 -7.32
C HIS A 24 5.42 18.81 -5.98
N ALA A 25 5.98 19.57 -5.02
CA ALA A 25 5.38 19.75 -3.69
C ALA A 25 4.01 20.44 -3.78
N ALA A 26 3.89 21.50 -4.58
CA ALA A 26 2.64 22.22 -4.76
C ALA A 26 1.52 21.34 -5.36
N ALA A 27 1.84 20.51 -6.35
CA ALA A 27 0.84 19.65 -7.00
C ALA A 27 0.31 18.55 -6.08
N LEU A 28 1.16 18.02 -5.19
CA LEU A 28 0.75 17.07 -4.16
C LEU A 28 -0.19 17.72 -3.13
N GLU A 29 0.18 18.91 -2.65
CA GLU A 29 -0.61 19.69 -1.68
C GLU A 29 -2.00 20.03 -2.22
N ASP A 30 -2.10 20.44 -3.49
CA ASP A 30 -3.38 20.73 -4.15
C ASP A 30 -4.30 19.50 -4.20
N ALA A 31 -3.78 18.34 -4.61
CA ALA A 31 -4.55 17.10 -4.65
C ALA A 31 -5.04 16.70 -3.25
N GLN A 32 -4.19 16.82 -2.24
CA GLN A 32 -4.55 16.53 -0.85
C GLN A 32 -5.57 17.52 -0.29
N ALA A 33 -5.47 18.80 -0.62
CA ALA A 33 -6.44 19.82 -0.21
C ALA A 33 -7.83 19.57 -0.81
N LEU A 34 -7.90 19.20 -2.09
CA LEU A 34 -9.14 18.77 -2.74
C LEU A 34 -9.74 17.54 -2.05
N TRP A 35 -8.90 16.58 -1.68
CA TRP A 35 -9.31 15.36 -0.98
C TRP A 35 -9.91 15.66 0.38
N ALA A 36 -9.20 16.45 1.20
CA ALA A 36 -9.65 16.89 2.51
C ALA A 36 -10.97 17.68 2.45
N SER A 37 -11.19 18.40 1.34
CA SER A 37 -12.44 19.13 1.07
C SER A 37 -13.59 18.25 0.55
N GLY A 38 -13.40 16.93 0.48
CA GLY A 38 -14.41 15.98 0.00
C GLY A 38 -14.58 15.95 -1.53
N LYS A 39 -13.77 16.70 -2.29
CA LYS A 39 -13.83 16.75 -3.75
C LYS A 39 -13.03 15.59 -4.36
N ARG A 40 -13.46 14.36 -4.08
CA ARG A 40 -12.69 13.12 -4.32
C ARG A 40 -12.26 12.96 -5.78
N ASP A 41 -13.16 13.15 -6.74
CA ASP A 41 -12.84 12.99 -8.16
C ASP A 41 -11.88 14.07 -8.66
N GLN A 42 -12.01 15.30 -8.18
CA GLN A 42 -11.11 16.40 -8.54
C GLN A 42 -9.71 16.17 -7.98
N ALA A 43 -9.59 15.64 -6.76
CA ALA A 43 -8.32 15.29 -6.15
C ALA A 43 -7.57 14.21 -6.96
N ILE A 44 -8.28 13.14 -7.34
CA ILE A 44 -7.72 12.08 -8.20
C ILE A 44 -7.27 12.67 -9.54
N GLN A 45 -8.12 13.49 -10.18
CA GLN A 45 -7.78 14.10 -11.46
C GLN A 45 -6.57 15.05 -11.36
N ALA A 46 -6.46 15.80 -10.27
CA ALA A 46 -5.33 16.69 -10.01
C ALA A 46 -4.03 15.89 -9.86
N ALA A 47 -4.04 14.82 -9.06
CA ALA A 47 -2.87 13.94 -8.89
C ALA A 47 -2.46 13.26 -10.21
N GLU A 48 -3.41 12.78 -11.01
CA GLU A 48 -3.13 12.22 -12.34
C GLU A 48 -2.51 13.26 -13.30
N ASN A 49 -3.02 14.49 -13.28
CA ASN A 49 -2.49 15.56 -14.12
C ASN A 49 -1.07 15.94 -13.69
N ALA A 50 -0.80 15.99 -12.39
CA ALA A 50 0.54 16.24 -11.86
C ALA A 50 1.54 15.17 -12.34
N LEU A 51 1.13 13.89 -12.29
CA LEU A 51 1.96 12.78 -12.73
C LEU A 51 2.27 12.78 -14.23
N LYS A 52 1.51 13.49 -15.07
CA LYS A 52 1.86 13.65 -16.50
C LYS A 52 3.16 14.41 -16.71
N THR A 53 3.48 15.35 -15.82
CA THR A 53 4.71 16.14 -15.87
C THR A 53 5.78 15.60 -14.92
N THR A 54 5.41 14.72 -14.00
CA THR A 54 6.24 14.24 -12.88
C THR A 54 6.06 12.74 -12.62
N PRO A 55 6.25 11.89 -13.65
CA PRO A 55 5.81 10.49 -13.61
C PRO A 55 6.54 9.64 -12.57
N ASP A 56 7.70 10.08 -12.10
CA ASP A 56 8.57 9.39 -11.16
C ASP A 56 8.33 9.78 -9.70
N ASP A 57 7.54 10.82 -9.37
CA ASP A 57 7.35 11.26 -7.98
C ASP A 57 6.66 10.17 -7.13
N PRO A 58 7.38 9.53 -6.19
CA PRO A 58 6.83 8.43 -5.42
C PRO A 58 5.73 8.87 -4.45
N ARG A 59 5.76 10.11 -3.96
CA ARG A 59 4.76 10.65 -3.02
C ARG A 59 3.43 10.90 -3.72
N LEU A 60 3.47 11.44 -4.94
CA LEU A 60 2.27 11.63 -5.76
C LEU A 60 1.65 10.29 -6.17
N ARG A 61 2.48 9.33 -6.62
CA ARG A 61 2.02 7.97 -6.93
C ARG A 61 1.40 7.32 -5.69
N PHE A 62 2.07 7.37 -4.54
CA PHE A 62 1.56 6.79 -3.30
C PHE A 62 0.22 7.41 -2.91
N THR A 63 0.14 8.74 -2.93
CA THR A 63 -1.08 9.48 -2.63
C THR A 63 -2.22 9.10 -3.56
N LEU A 64 -1.99 9.08 -4.88
CA LEU A 64 -3.01 8.64 -5.85
C LEU A 64 -3.44 7.18 -5.59
N GLY A 65 -2.50 6.28 -5.30
CA GLY A 65 -2.78 4.89 -4.95
C GLY A 65 -3.72 4.78 -3.73
N THR A 66 -3.45 5.51 -2.65
CA THR A 66 -4.29 5.53 -1.45
C THR A 66 -5.68 6.11 -1.71
N MET A 67 -5.77 7.20 -2.50
CA MET A 67 -7.06 7.78 -2.91
C MET A 67 -7.90 6.78 -3.69
N LEU A 68 -7.28 6.03 -4.61
CA LEU A 68 -7.96 5.00 -5.39
C LEU A 68 -8.43 3.84 -4.51
N MET A 69 -7.65 3.43 -3.49
CA MET A 69 -8.10 2.42 -2.52
C MET A 69 -9.33 2.88 -1.73
N GLU A 70 -9.31 4.11 -1.22
CA GLU A 70 -10.46 4.68 -0.49
C GLU A 70 -11.72 4.71 -1.37
N GLN A 71 -11.57 5.02 -2.66
CA GLN A 71 -12.65 4.99 -3.66
C GLN A 71 -12.96 3.59 -4.22
N ARG A 72 -12.43 2.52 -3.61
CA ARG A 72 -12.64 1.11 -4.02
C ARG A 72 -12.17 0.78 -5.45
N GLN A 73 -11.32 1.60 -6.05
CA GLN A 73 -10.74 1.38 -7.37
C GLN A 73 -9.47 0.51 -7.27
N LEU A 74 -9.63 -0.71 -6.73
CA LEU A 74 -8.52 -1.57 -6.28
C LEU A 74 -7.57 -2.03 -7.38
N GLU A 75 -8.04 -2.24 -8.61
CA GLU A 75 -7.14 -2.59 -9.73
C GLU A 75 -6.21 -1.43 -10.11
N ARG A 76 -6.74 -0.21 -10.13
CA ARG A 76 -5.94 0.98 -10.46
C ARG A 76 -4.90 1.24 -9.37
N ALA A 77 -5.30 1.14 -8.10
CA ALA A 77 -4.38 1.24 -6.98
C ALA A 77 -3.30 0.15 -7.03
N ARG A 78 -3.66 -1.10 -7.37
CA ARG A 78 -2.71 -2.20 -7.53
C ARG A 78 -1.62 -1.86 -8.54
N VAL A 79 -1.98 -1.39 -9.73
CA VAL A 79 -1.02 -1.01 -10.77
C VAL A 79 -0.04 0.06 -10.27
N ILE A 80 -0.54 1.05 -9.53
CA ILE A 80 0.30 2.10 -8.96
C ILE A 80 1.27 1.54 -7.91
N PHE A 81 0.80 0.76 -6.94
CA PHE A 81 1.67 0.21 -5.91
C PHE A 81 2.67 -0.82 -6.46
N THR A 82 2.27 -1.64 -7.43
CA THR A 82 3.18 -2.56 -8.12
C THR A 82 4.29 -1.79 -8.82
N SER A 83 3.96 -0.76 -9.61
CA SER A 83 5.00 0.05 -10.27
C SER A 83 5.86 0.83 -9.27
N LEU A 84 5.30 1.30 -8.15
CA LEU A 84 6.08 1.94 -7.09
C LEU A 84 7.11 0.98 -6.48
N ILE A 85 6.72 -0.28 -6.26
CA ILE A 85 7.62 -1.33 -5.75
C ILE A 85 8.73 -1.64 -6.76
N GLU A 86 8.42 -1.64 -8.06
CA GLU A 86 9.41 -1.88 -9.12
C GLU A 86 10.48 -0.77 -9.15
N ASP A 87 10.06 0.49 -9.04
CA ASP A 87 10.97 1.64 -9.11
C ASP A 87 11.65 1.96 -7.76
N TYR A 88 10.95 1.70 -6.64
CA TYR A 88 11.37 2.05 -5.28
C TYR A 88 11.18 0.85 -4.33
N PRO A 89 11.98 -0.21 -4.46
CA PRO A 89 11.82 -1.47 -3.73
C PRO A 89 12.13 -1.40 -2.23
N ASP A 90 12.63 -0.26 -1.75
CA ASP A 90 12.99 -0.04 -0.35
C ASP A 90 11.94 0.74 0.45
N LEU A 91 10.80 1.10 -0.18
CA LEU A 91 9.68 1.73 0.50
C LEU A 91 8.74 0.68 1.11
N ALA A 92 8.55 0.70 2.42
CA ALA A 92 7.68 -0.26 3.12
C ALA A 92 6.18 -0.04 2.84
N ASP A 93 5.72 1.22 2.76
CA ASP A 93 4.29 1.54 2.67
C ASP A 93 3.58 0.99 1.41
N PRO A 94 4.18 1.02 0.20
CA PRO A 94 3.59 0.39 -0.98
C PRO A 94 3.33 -1.12 -0.81
N TYR A 95 4.24 -1.84 -0.13
CA TYR A 95 4.03 -3.27 0.15
C TYR A 95 2.86 -3.50 1.10
N ASN A 96 2.74 -2.70 2.17
CA ASN A 96 1.60 -2.76 3.08
C ASN A 96 0.26 -2.53 2.33
N ASN A 97 0.18 -1.50 1.49
CA ASN A 97 -1.05 -1.21 0.72
C ASN A 97 -1.37 -2.28 -0.33
N LEU A 98 -0.35 -2.80 -1.03
CA LEU A 98 -0.53 -3.91 -1.95
C LEU A 98 -1.06 -5.17 -1.23
N ALA A 99 -0.61 -5.41 0.01
CA ALA A 99 -1.11 -6.50 0.83
C ALA A 99 -2.59 -6.35 1.19
N VAL A 100 -3.02 -5.15 1.57
CA VAL A 100 -4.44 -4.85 1.84
C VAL A 100 -5.28 -5.15 0.60
N ILE A 101 -4.79 -4.78 -0.58
CA ILE A 101 -5.45 -5.07 -1.86
C ILE A 101 -5.53 -6.59 -2.12
N HIS A 102 -4.45 -7.35 -1.93
CA HIS A 102 -4.46 -8.81 -2.06
C HIS A 102 -5.44 -9.45 -1.06
N ALA A 103 -5.42 -9.02 0.20
CA ALA A 103 -6.32 -9.52 1.24
C ALA A 103 -7.80 -9.27 0.91
N ALA A 104 -8.12 -8.09 0.34
CA ALA A 104 -9.48 -7.78 -0.13
C ALA A 104 -9.96 -8.70 -1.28
N ARG A 105 -9.04 -9.30 -2.04
CA ARG A 105 -9.34 -10.32 -3.06
C ARG A 105 -9.28 -11.77 -2.53
N GLY A 106 -8.99 -11.97 -1.25
CA GLY A 106 -8.81 -13.30 -0.65
C GLY A 106 -7.45 -13.95 -0.98
N GLU A 107 -6.51 -13.20 -1.54
CA GLU A 107 -5.18 -13.64 -1.96
C GLU A 107 -4.21 -13.59 -0.76
N TYR A 108 -4.55 -14.29 0.33
CA TYR A 108 -3.89 -14.11 1.63
C TYR A 108 -2.39 -14.48 1.66
N GLU A 109 -1.94 -15.44 0.85
CA GLU A 109 -0.50 -15.74 0.75
C GLU A 109 0.29 -14.61 0.08
N ALA A 110 -0.28 -13.99 -0.96
CA ALA A 110 0.34 -12.83 -1.60
C ALA A 110 0.34 -11.61 -0.66
N ALA A 111 -0.73 -11.43 0.12
CA ALA A 111 -0.77 -10.42 1.17
C ALA A 111 0.32 -10.65 2.23
N ARG A 112 0.48 -11.89 2.72
CA ARG A 112 1.52 -12.26 3.69
C ARG A 112 2.92 -11.96 3.18
N GLN A 113 3.22 -12.28 1.91
CA GLN A 113 4.52 -12.00 1.30
C GLN A 113 4.82 -10.49 1.26
N SER A 114 3.86 -9.69 0.80
CA SER A 114 4.01 -8.23 0.78
C SER A 114 4.21 -7.66 2.20
N LEU A 115 3.44 -8.10 3.19
CA LEU A 115 3.60 -7.62 4.58
C LEU A 115 4.92 -8.04 5.20
N THR A 116 5.38 -9.26 4.91
CA THR A 116 6.71 -9.72 5.33
C THR A 116 7.79 -8.80 4.77
N ARG A 117 7.69 -8.44 3.48
CA ARG A 117 8.63 -7.51 2.86
C ARG A 117 8.56 -6.10 3.46
N ALA A 118 7.37 -5.60 3.77
CA ALA A 118 7.21 -4.32 4.47
C ALA A 118 7.92 -4.33 5.84
N LEU A 119 7.81 -5.42 6.59
CA LEU A 119 8.42 -5.58 7.92
C LEU A 119 9.92 -5.88 7.88
N GLU A 120 10.44 -6.46 6.80
CA GLU A 120 11.89 -6.56 6.56
C GLU A 120 12.51 -5.17 6.35
N LEU A 121 11.81 -4.30 5.61
CA LEU A 121 12.24 -2.92 5.34
C LEU A 121 12.07 -2.02 6.56
N GLN A 122 10.96 -2.17 7.27
CA GLN A 122 10.61 -1.37 8.43
C GLN A 122 10.02 -2.26 9.55
N PRO A 123 10.85 -2.81 10.44
CA PRO A 123 10.41 -3.71 11.50
C PRO A 123 9.40 -3.11 12.50
N ASP A 124 9.40 -1.78 12.67
CA ASP A 124 8.51 -1.04 13.57
C ASP A 124 7.21 -0.54 12.90
N HIS A 125 6.91 -0.99 11.68
CA HIS A 125 5.69 -0.62 10.94
C HIS A 125 4.45 -1.24 11.58
N ALA A 126 3.84 -0.52 12.53
CA ALA A 126 2.73 -1.01 13.35
C ALA A 126 1.52 -1.48 12.52
N GLN A 127 1.15 -0.76 11.46
CA GLN A 127 0.02 -1.13 10.62
C GLN A 127 0.31 -2.39 9.80
N ALA A 128 1.54 -2.59 9.32
CA ALA A 128 1.92 -3.82 8.64
C ALA A 128 1.93 -5.02 9.60
N GLN A 129 2.33 -4.82 10.87
CA GLN A 129 2.23 -5.87 11.91
C GLN A 129 0.77 -6.28 12.18
N GLU A 130 -0.11 -5.30 12.34
CA GLU A 130 -1.56 -5.53 12.51
C GLU A 130 -2.14 -6.29 11.31
N ASN A 131 -1.92 -5.77 10.10
CA ASN A 131 -2.39 -6.40 8.87
C ASN A 131 -1.85 -7.83 8.70
N LEU A 132 -0.61 -8.10 9.11
CA LEU A 132 -0.03 -9.45 9.06
C LEU A 132 -0.75 -10.39 10.04
N GLY A 133 -1.07 -9.92 11.23
CA GLY A 133 -1.89 -10.67 12.20
C GLY A 133 -3.23 -11.09 11.60
N ASP A 134 -3.95 -10.14 11.00
CA ASP A 134 -5.25 -10.40 10.36
C ASP A 134 -5.12 -11.40 9.20
N VAL A 135 -4.12 -11.24 8.35
CA VAL A 135 -3.85 -12.16 7.24
C VAL A 135 -3.52 -13.57 7.75
N LEU A 136 -2.71 -13.69 8.81
CA LEU A 136 -2.38 -14.99 9.41
C LEU A 136 -3.60 -15.68 10.01
N MET A 137 -4.52 -14.92 10.62
CA MET A 137 -5.80 -15.49 11.11
C MET A 137 -6.68 -16.00 9.97
N ARG A 138 -6.73 -15.30 8.83
CA ARG A 138 -7.44 -15.79 7.63
C ARG A 138 -6.81 -17.06 7.06
N LEU A 139 -5.48 -17.12 6.99
CA LEU A 139 -4.76 -18.32 6.55
C LEU A 139 -4.99 -19.51 7.49
N ALA A 140 -4.96 -19.28 8.81
CA ALA A 140 -5.25 -20.31 9.80
C ALA A 140 -6.69 -20.85 9.65
N GLN A 141 -7.67 -19.98 9.45
CA GLN A 141 -9.05 -20.38 9.18
C GLN A 141 -9.12 -21.29 7.93
N GLN A 142 -8.53 -20.87 6.80
CA GLN A 142 -8.52 -21.67 5.57
C GLN A 142 -7.84 -23.03 5.77
N ALA A 143 -6.75 -23.08 6.54
CA ALA A 143 -6.05 -24.32 6.83
C ALA A 143 -6.92 -25.29 7.65
N TYR A 144 -7.60 -24.81 8.69
CA TYR A 144 -8.51 -25.63 9.49
C TYR A 144 -9.73 -26.10 8.68
N GLU A 145 -10.31 -25.24 7.86
CA GLU A 145 -11.41 -25.62 6.96
C GLU A 145 -11.00 -26.70 5.95
N ARG A 146 -9.77 -26.64 5.43
CA ARG A 146 -9.23 -27.69 4.56
C ARG A 146 -9.02 -29.00 5.30
N ALA A 147 -8.49 -28.95 6.53
CA ALA A 147 -8.28 -30.14 7.35
C ALA A 147 -9.60 -30.86 7.67
N LEU A 148 -10.66 -30.11 8.01
CA LEU A 148 -11.99 -30.68 8.29
C LEU A 148 -12.67 -31.36 7.10
N LYS A 149 -12.20 -31.14 5.87
CA LYS A 149 -12.69 -31.85 4.68
C LYS A 149 -12.10 -33.25 4.55
N GLN A 150 -11.07 -33.57 5.32
CA GLN A 150 -10.46 -34.90 5.33
C GLN A 150 -11.20 -35.81 6.32
N PRO A 151 -11.23 -37.14 6.08
CA PRO A 151 -11.75 -38.10 7.04
C PRO A 151 -10.75 -38.24 8.19
N LEU A 152 -10.82 -37.30 9.12
CA LEU A 152 -10.20 -37.39 10.42
C LEU A 152 -11.21 -38.03 11.39
N GLY A 153 -10.73 -38.55 12.52
CA GLY A 153 -11.59 -39.18 13.54
C GLY A 153 -12.48 -38.17 14.27
N ASP A 154 -12.52 -38.21 15.60
CA ASP A 154 -13.17 -37.13 16.34
C ASP A 154 -12.37 -35.82 16.22
N ASP A 155 -12.92 -34.88 15.44
CA ASP A 155 -12.36 -33.55 15.19
C ASP A 155 -12.89 -32.46 16.13
N SER A 156 -13.50 -32.82 17.26
CA SER A 156 -14.04 -31.87 18.24
C SER A 156 -13.06 -30.73 18.59
N ALA A 157 -11.79 -31.06 18.83
CA ALA A 157 -10.73 -30.09 19.12
C ALA A 157 -10.41 -29.16 17.93
N LEU A 158 -10.42 -29.68 16.70
CA LEU A 158 -10.16 -28.89 15.49
C LEU A 158 -11.31 -27.91 15.21
N ARG A 159 -12.56 -28.37 15.38
CA ARG A 159 -13.74 -27.50 15.27
C ARG A 159 -13.71 -26.35 16.28
N LEU A 160 -13.27 -26.60 17.52
CA LEU A 160 -13.09 -25.54 18.52
C LEU A 160 -12.02 -24.52 18.13
N LYS A 161 -10.89 -24.96 17.55
CA LYS A 161 -9.85 -24.05 17.05
C LYS A 161 -10.37 -23.18 15.92
N LEU A 162 -11.07 -23.77 14.95
CA LEU A 162 -11.70 -23.04 13.86
C LEU A 162 -12.72 -22.01 14.37
N GLN A 163 -13.59 -22.41 15.32
CA GLN A 163 -14.55 -21.52 15.94
C GLN A 163 -13.86 -20.28 16.55
N ARG A 164 -12.80 -20.48 17.33
CA ARG A 164 -12.06 -19.37 17.95
C ARG A 164 -11.43 -18.42 16.93
N VAL A 165 -10.80 -18.95 15.88
CA VAL A 165 -10.22 -18.12 14.80
C VAL A 165 -11.32 -17.35 14.06
N SER A 166 -12.46 -18.00 13.79
CA SER A 166 -13.62 -17.37 13.16
C SER A 166 -14.21 -16.26 14.03
N ASP A 167 -14.30 -16.47 15.35
CA ASP A 167 -14.80 -15.46 16.28
C ASP A 167 -13.89 -14.22 16.28
N LEU A 168 -12.56 -14.43 16.38
CA LEU A 168 -11.58 -13.34 16.31
C LEU A 168 -11.66 -12.59 14.96
N ASN A 169 -11.76 -13.30 13.83
CA ASN A 169 -11.92 -12.71 12.49
C ASN A 169 -13.20 -11.87 12.33
N ASN A 170 -14.22 -12.15 13.14
CA ASN A 170 -15.51 -11.45 13.12
C ASN A 170 -15.62 -10.38 14.23
N GLY A 171 -14.53 -10.10 14.96
CA GLY A 171 -14.53 -9.16 16.08
C GLY A 171 -15.31 -9.63 17.31
N LYS A 172 -15.67 -10.92 17.38
CA LYS A 172 -16.31 -11.52 18.55
C LYS A 172 -15.22 -11.96 19.52
N ARG A 173 -15.23 -11.46 20.75
CA ARG A 173 -14.33 -11.98 21.79
C ARG A 173 -14.71 -13.43 22.11
N PRO A 174 -13.74 -14.35 22.29
CA PRO A 174 -14.02 -15.69 22.75
C PRO A 174 -14.69 -15.61 24.13
N ALA A 175 -15.73 -16.43 24.35
CA ALA A 175 -16.35 -16.56 25.66
C ALA A 175 -15.30 -17.03 26.67
N SER A 176 -15.08 -16.22 27.69
CA SER A 176 -14.20 -16.48 28.84
C SER A 176 -14.72 -17.61 29.72
#